data_AF-A0A915K216-F1
#
_entry.id   AF-A0A915K216-F1
#
_cell.length_a   1.000
_cell.length_b   1.000
_cell.length_c   1.000
_cell.angle_alpha   90.00
_cell.angle_beta   90.00
_cell.angle_gamma   90.00
#
_symmetry.space_group_name_H-M   'P 1'
#
loop_
_entity.id
_entity.type
_entity.pdbx_description
1 polymer ?
#
loop_
_entity_poly.entity_id
_entity_poly.type
_entity_poly.pdbx_seq_one_letter_code
_entity_poly.pdbx_strand_id
1 'polypeptide(L)'
;MARLLSKKFSVYMDSARDLIKKNSTGSLTTDLWTFSCYYAYMGVTYHTISEEWELVSKVLALRHFPIQHHTAENIRTGSKQFTLECIRRRNEKGR
;
A
#
# COMPACT_ATOMS: atom_id res chain seq x y z
N MET A 1 5.45 -5.14 22.94
CA MET A 1 4.79 -4.21 22.00
C MET A 1 4.91 -4.62 20.53
N ALA A 2 6.10 -4.93 20.01
CA ALA A 2 6.31 -5.31 18.60
C ALA A 2 5.40 -6.46 18.10
N ARG A 3 5.18 -7.50 18.91
CA ARG A 3 4.30 -8.64 18.56
C ARG A 3 2.82 -8.28 18.42
N LEU A 4 2.33 -7.33 19.22
CA LEU A 4 0.94 -6.87 19.14
C LEU A 4 0.74 -5.98 17.91
N LEU A 5 1.71 -5.10 17.63
CA LEU A 5 1.72 -4.26 16.45
C LEU A 5 1.77 -5.10 15.16
N SER A 6 2.62 -6.13 15.10
CA SER A 6 2.68 -7.00 13.92
C SER A 6 1.39 -7.78 13.69
N LYS A 7 0.72 -8.24 14.76
CA LYS A 7 -0.59 -8.88 14.66
C LYS A 7 -1.68 -7.90 14.21
N LYS A 8 -1.71 -6.67 14.76
CA LYS A 8 -2.65 -5.63 14.31
C LYS A 8 -2.41 -5.28 12.85
N PHE A 9 -1.15 -5.16 12.45
CA PHE A 9 -0.76 -4.89 11.07
C PHE A 9 -1.20 -6.01 10.13
N SER A 10 -1.03 -7.28 10.49
CA SER A 10 -1.49 -8.39 9.64
C SER A 10 -3.00 -8.36 9.44
N VAL A 11 -3.77 -8.18 10.52
CA VAL A 11 -5.24 -8.07 10.44
C VAL A 11 -5.66 -6.87 9.58
N TYR A 12 -4.99 -5.73 9.72
CA TYR A 12 -5.25 -4.55 8.90
C TYR A 12 -4.97 -4.81 7.42
N MET A 13 -3.84 -5.46 7.10
CA MET A 13 -3.47 -5.79 5.72
C MET A 13 -4.43 -6.79 5.08
N ASP A 14 -4.93 -7.75 5.86
CA ASP A 14 -5.96 -8.68 5.39
C ASP A 14 -7.26 -7.94 5.05
N SER A 15 -7.72 -7.06 5.95
CA SER A 15 -8.88 -6.19 5.70
C SER A 15 -8.71 -5.29 4.46
N ALA A 16 -7.53 -4.69 4.27
CA ALA A 16 -7.25 -3.88 3.09
C ALA A 16 -7.30 -4.72 1.80
N ARG A 17 -6.79 -5.94 1.84
CA ARG A 17 -6.76 -6.86 0.71
C ARG A 17 -8.17 -7.34 0.34
N ASP A 18 -8.99 -7.65 1.33
CA ASP A 18 -10.37 -8.05 1.13
C ASP A 18 -11.20 -6.90 0.54
N LEU A 19 -10.95 -5.66 0.99
CA LEU A 19 -11.58 -4.47 0.42
C LEU A 19 -11.25 -4.32 -1.08
N ILE A 20 -9.98 -4.47 -1.47
CA ILE A 20 -9.57 -4.40 -2.89
C ILE A 20 -10.21 -5.53 -3.69
N LYS A 21 -10.28 -6.75 -3.16
CA LYS A 21 -10.89 -7.89 -3.87
C LYS A 21 -12.40 -7.78 -4.01
N LYS A 22 -13.09 -7.22 -3.01
CA LYS A 22 -14.54 -7.04 -3.02
C LYS A 22 -14.96 -5.98 -4.04
N ASN A 23 -14.17 -4.93 -4.20
CA ASN A 23 -14.55 -3.78 -5.02
C ASN A 23 -13.91 -3.85 -6.42
N SER A 24 -14.73 -3.88 -7.46
CA SER A 24 -14.28 -3.78 -8.85
C SER A 24 -13.86 -2.36 -9.25
N THR A 25 -14.21 -1.36 -8.43
CA THR A 25 -13.93 0.06 -8.67
C THR A 25 -13.17 0.67 -7.48
N GLY A 26 -12.26 1.58 -7.78
CA GLY A 26 -11.53 2.35 -6.79
C GLY A 26 -10.40 3.13 -7.43
N SER A 27 -9.81 4.03 -6.65
CA SER A 27 -8.67 4.85 -7.06
C SER A 27 -7.47 4.61 -6.16
N LEU A 28 -6.28 4.92 -6.69
CA LEU A 28 -5.05 4.92 -5.92
C LEU A 28 -4.52 6.34 -5.86
N THR A 29 -4.11 6.76 -4.67
CA THR A 29 -3.26 7.94 -4.49
C THR A 29 -1.86 7.46 -4.17
N THR A 30 -0.86 8.18 -4.70
CA THR A 30 0.54 7.92 -4.40
C THR A 30 1.16 9.21 -3.87
N ASP A 31 1.54 9.20 -2.59
CA ASP A 31 2.20 10.33 -1.95
C ASP A 31 3.71 10.12 -2.04
N LEU A 32 4.42 10.99 -2.77
CA LEU A 32 5.88 10.96 -2.89
C LEU A 32 6.48 12.18 -2.24
N TRP A 33 7.49 11.96 -1.40
CA TRP A 33 8.27 13.04 -0.81
C TRP A 33 9.71 12.59 -0.57
N THR A 34 10.58 13.58 -0.42
CA THR A 34 11.96 13.38 0.00
C THR A 34 12.18 13.92 1.41
N PHE A 35 12.94 13.19 2.21
CA PHE A 35 13.44 13.62 3.50
C PHE A 35 14.93 13.96 3.37
N SER A 36 15.28 15.21 3.64
CA SER A 36 16.66 15.72 3.61
C SER A 36 17.41 15.44 2.31
N CYS A 37 16.71 15.41 1.16
CA CYS A 37 17.24 15.13 -0.19
C CYS A 37 17.83 13.72 -0.44
N TYR A 38 18.11 12.93 0.59
CA TYR A 38 18.76 11.62 0.45
C TYR A 38 17.81 10.42 0.53
N TYR A 39 16.65 10.60 1.18
CA TYR A 39 15.69 9.51 1.36
C TYR A 39 14.38 9.86 0.69
N ALA A 40 13.93 9.03 -0.23
CA ALA A 40 12.61 9.17 -0.80
C ALA A 40 11.65 8.17 -0.18
N TYR A 41 10.40 8.59 -0.03
CA TYR A 41 9.32 7.74 0.43
C TYR A 41 8.18 7.78 -0.56
N MET A 42 7.50 6.65 -0.65
CA MET A 42 6.28 6.51 -1.43
C MET A 42 5.23 5.82 -0.56
N GLY A 43 4.15 6.56 -0.30
CA GLY A 43 2.91 6.06 0.25
C GLY A 43 1.96 5.68 -0.88
N VAL A 44 1.24 4.57 -0.74
CA VAL A 44 0.17 4.17 -1.67
C VAL A 44 -1.09 3.92 -0.86
N THR A 45 -2.17 4.62 -1.20
CA THR A 45 -3.47 4.49 -0.54
C THR A 45 -4.53 4.13 -1.57
N TYR A 46 -5.37 3.15 -1.24
CA TYR A 46 -6.52 2.76 -2.04
C TYR A 46 -7.78 3.39 -1.48
N HIS A 47 -8.61 3.91 -2.38
CA HIS A 47 -9.88 4.56 -2.07
C HIS A 47 -11.00 3.91 -2.86
N THR A 48 -12.14 3.71 -2.20
CA THR A 48 -13.37 3.24 -2.84
C THR A 48 -14.57 3.83 -2.11
N ILE A 49 -15.75 3.76 -2.73
CA ILE A 49 -17.01 4.19 -2.12
C ILE A 49 -17.74 2.94 -1.63
N SER A 50 -18.18 2.93 -0.37
CA SER A 50 -18.93 1.80 0.19
C SER A 50 -20.37 1.73 -0.36
N GLU A 51 -21.09 0.67 0.00
CA GLU A 51 -22.51 0.51 -0.35
C GLU A 51 -23.37 1.59 0.32
N GLU A 52 -22.94 2.09 1.47
CA GLU A 52 -23.53 3.21 2.22
C GLU A 52 -23.11 4.59 1.69
N TRP A 53 -22.44 4.64 0.54
CA TRP A 53 -21.98 5.88 -0.10
C TRP A 53 -20.87 6.63 0.68
N GLU A 54 -20.12 5.92 1.52
CA GLU A 54 -19.03 6.50 2.31
C GLU A 54 -17.67 6.31 1.63
N LEU A 55 -16.79 7.30 1.73
CA LEU A 55 -15.41 7.20 1.25
C LEU A 55 -14.59 6.31 2.19
N VAL A 56 -14.17 5.15 1.72
CA VAL A 56 -13.31 4.21 2.45
C VAL A 56 -11.90 4.26 1.91
N SER A 57 -10.92 4.48 2.81
CA SER A 57 -9.51 4.58 2.45
C SER A 57 -8.65 3.57 3.22
N LYS A 58 -7.73 2.89 2.53
CA LYS A 58 -6.77 1.95 3.14
C LYS A 58 -5.36 2.21 2.64
N VAL A 59 -4.44 2.45 3.57
CA VAL A 59 -3.02 2.57 3.26
C VAL A 59 -2.49 1.19 2.93
N LEU A 60 -2.00 1.01 1.71
CA LEU A 60 -1.44 -0.26 1.26
C LEU A 60 0.03 -0.36 1.63
N ALA A 61 0.78 0.70 1.36
CA ALA A 61 2.20 0.75 1.63
C ALA A 61 2.63 2.15 2.04
N LEU A 62 3.63 2.20 2.92
CA LEU A 62 4.42 3.37 3.21
C LEU A 62 5.86 2.90 3.35
N ARG A 63 6.70 3.16 2.34
CA ARG A 63 8.06 2.62 2.34
C ARG A 63 9.04 3.58 1.70
N HIS A 64 10.31 3.34 2.01
CA HIS A 64 11.41 3.93 1.28
C HIS A 64 11.28 3.59 -0.21
N PHE A 65 11.46 4.60 -1.07
CA PHE A 65 11.46 4.49 -2.51
C PHE A 65 12.92 4.46 -2.98
N PRO A 66 13.51 3.27 -3.18
CA PRO A 66 14.96 3.08 -3.22
C PRO A 66 15.60 3.47 -4.56
N ILE A 67 14.88 4.17 -5.44
CA ILE A 67 15.34 4.41 -6.80
C ILE A 67 16.04 5.76 -6.88
N GLN A 68 17.29 5.75 -7.36
CA GLN A 68 18.18 6.91 -7.44
C GLN A 68 17.61 8.09 -8.23
N HIS A 69 16.63 7.84 -9.11
CA HIS A 69 16.00 8.87 -9.95
C HIS A 69 14.47 8.76 -9.93
N HIS A 70 13.80 9.89 -9.66
CA HIS A 70 12.35 10.06 -9.71
C HIS A 70 11.81 10.16 -11.15
N THR A 71 12.25 9.28 -12.04
CA THR A 71 11.71 9.23 -13.41
C THR A 71 10.28 8.71 -13.40
N ALA A 72 9.49 9.07 -14.41
CA ALA A 72 8.12 8.59 -14.56
C ALA A 72 8.03 7.05 -14.54
N GLU A 73 8.96 6.35 -15.20
CA GLU A 73 8.98 4.88 -15.25
C GLU A 73 9.30 4.26 -13.88
N ASN A 74 10.18 4.89 -13.11
CA ASN A 74 10.54 4.42 -11.77
C ASN A 74 9.38 4.61 -10.78
N ILE A 75 8.68 5.74 -10.84
CA ILE A 75 7.50 6.01 -10.03
C ILE A 75 6.41 4.99 -10.36
N ARG A 76 6.12 4.77 -11.65
CA ARG A 76 5.16 3.77 -12.13
C ARG A 76 5.50 2.37 -11.61
N THR A 77 6.75 1.98 -11.72
CA THR A 77 7.24 0.66 -11.26
C THR A 77 7.07 0.51 -9.75
N GLY A 78 7.44 1.53 -8.98
CA GLY A 78 7.28 1.54 -7.52
C GLY A 78 5.82 1.42 -7.09
N SER A 79 4.93 2.27 -7.62
CA SER A 79 3.51 2.23 -7.30
C SER A 79 2.89 0.87 -7.62
N LYS A 80 3.26 0.28 -8.77
CA LYS A 80 2.80 -1.06 -9.16
C LYS A 80 3.31 -2.14 -8.20
N GLN A 81 4.60 -2.13 -7.88
CA GLN A 81 5.21 -3.11 -6.99
C GLN A 81 4.56 -3.06 -5.60
N PHE A 82 4.44 -1.88 -5.02
CA PHE A 82 3.89 -1.70 -3.68
C PHE A 82 2.43 -2.17 -3.59
N THR A 83 1.64 -1.89 -4.62
CA THR A 83 0.27 -2.38 -4.72
C THR A 83 0.23 -3.91 -4.83
N LEU A 84 1.06 -4.51 -5.70
CA LEU A 84 1.09 -5.97 -5.90
C LEU A 84 1.56 -6.73 -4.66
N GLU A 85 2.52 -6.20 -3.90
CA GLU A 85 2.96 -6.82 -2.64
C GLU A 85 1.81 -6.91 -1.63
N CYS A 86 0.94 -5.90 -1.58
CA CYS A 86 -0.22 -5.91 -0.71
C CYS A 86 -1.21 -6.99 -1.12
N ILE A 87 -1.43 -7.18 -2.42
CA ILE A 87 -2.35 -8.19 -2.96
C ILE A 87 -1.78 -9.62 -2.83
N ARG A 88 -0.47 -9.82 -3.02
CA ARG A 88 0.16 -11.15 -3.15
C ARG A 88 0.64 -11.81 -1.86
N ARG A 89 0.76 -11.09 -0.73
CA ARG A 89 1.29 -11.65 0.53
C ARG A 89 0.41 -12.77 1.16
N ARG A 90 0.48 -14.01 0.66
CA ARG A 90 -0.12 -15.20 1.29
C ARG A 90 0.81 -16.40 1.56
N ASN A 91 2.09 -16.43 1.18
CA ASN A 91 2.82 -17.72 1.12
C ASN A 91 4.12 -17.86 1.93
N GLU A 92 4.27 -17.29 3.13
CA GLU A 92 5.48 -17.53 3.94
C GLU A 92 5.25 -17.96 5.41
N LYS A 93 4.04 -18.36 5.80
CA LYS A 93 3.80 -18.95 7.14
C LYS A 93 2.95 -20.22 7.11
N GLY A 94 3.22 -21.09 6.14
CA GLY A 94 2.65 -22.43 6.04
C GLY A 94 3.73 -23.47 5.83
N ARG A 95 4.58 -23.68 6.83
CA ARG A 95 5.35 -24.90 7.08
C ARG A 95 5.82 -24.88 8.53
#